data_AF-A0A3P6PMM4-F1
#
_entry.id   AF-A0A3P6PMM4-F1
#
_cell.length_a   1.000
_cell.length_b   1.000
_cell.length_c   1.000
_cell.angle_alpha   90.00
_cell.angle_beta   90.00
_cell.angle_gamma   90.00
#
_symmetry.space_group_name_H-M   'P 1'
#
loop_
_entity.id
_entity.type
_entity.pdbx_description
1 polymer ?
#
loop_
_entity_poly.entity_id
_entity_poly.type
_entity_poly.pdbx_seq_one_letter_code
_entity_poly.pdbx_strand_id
1 'polypeptide(L)'
;MIISSLQLFGAVITGFGVFFVAETKNELGDQAIGFPVFILTLGLLLFLIGFLGCFGACKEHTCMLKTFAAIVSVLFILQIIAAILVFLLRSNFVEVVTVGISAQIRQLDFLPPTEQSQMRKALDKVQKELKCCGGHNSGDWGAAVPSSCCAGEPPLCRNPYHQGCAQATYDLIKDKTLIVGIFLVVMATLQLGAIISACCLATKIKEQMKTDHHLQNN
;
A
#
# COMPACT_ATOMS: atom_id res chain seq x y z
N MET A 1 -19.60 -0.03 17.94
CA MET A 1 -19.35 -1.47 17.69
C MET A 1 -18.37 -1.69 16.52
N ILE A 2 -18.66 -1.24 15.29
CA ILE A 2 -17.74 -1.41 14.14
C ILE A 2 -16.36 -0.72 14.35
N ILE A 3 -16.35 0.51 14.89
CA ILE A 3 -15.11 1.27 15.16
C ILE A 3 -14.23 0.56 16.20
N SER A 4 -14.84 -0.03 17.24
CA SER A 4 -14.15 -0.76 18.30
C SER A 4 -13.47 -2.03 17.77
N SER A 5 -14.11 -2.75 16.84
CA SER A 5 -13.51 -3.88 16.14
C SER A 5 -12.33 -3.42 15.27
N LEU A 6 -12.46 -2.31 14.54
CA LEU A 6 -11.41 -1.77 13.68
C LEU A 6 -10.15 -1.37 14.48
N GLN A 7 -10.32 -0.87 15.70
CA GLN A 7 -9.21 -0.49 16.56
C GLN A 7 -8.43 -1.70 17.10
N LEU A 8 -9.10 -2.83 17.36
CA LEU A 8 -8.45 -4.10 17.69
C LEU A 8 -7.62 -4.62 16.51
N PHE A 9 -8.18 -4.61 15.30
CA PHE A 9 -7.42 -4.98 14.09
C PHE A 9 -6.22 -4.05 13.86
N GLY A 10 -6.39 -2.74 14.07
CA GLY A 10 -5.29 -1.77 13.98
C GLY A 10 -4.15 -2.09 14.96
N ALA A 11 -4.47 -2.38 16.23
CA ALA A 11 -3.47 -2.74 17.23
C ALA A 11 -2.70 -4.03 16.88
N VAL A 12 -3.41 -5.04 16.36
CA VAL A 12 -2.79 -6.29 15.89
C VAL A 12 -1.84 -6.03 14.71
N ILE A 13 -2.27 -5.22 13.73
CA ILE A 13 -1.43 -4.87 12.56
C ILE A 13 -0.19 -4.09 12.99
N THR A 14 -0.32 -3.12 13.89
CA THR A 14 0.82 -2.37 14.44
C THR A 14 1.80 -3.31 15.16
N GLY A 15 1.30 -4.22 16.00
CA GLY A 15 2.14 -5.21 16.68
C GLY A 15 2.88 -6.12 15.71
N PHE A 16 2.19 -6.58 14.67
CA PHE A 16 2.79 -7.40 13.61
C PHE A 16 3.84 -6.62 12.79
N GLY A 17 3.58 -5.34 12.51
CA GLY A 17 4.52 -4.44 11.85
C GLY A 17 5.81 -4.26 12.65
N VAL A 18 5.71 -4.07 13.97
CA VAL A 18 6.88 -3.99 14.86
C VAL A 18 7.68 -5.29 14.83
N PHE A 19 7.00 -6.44 14.91
CA PHE A 19 7.65 -7.75 14.83
C PHE A 19 8.40 -7.93 13.50
N PHE A 20 7.75 -7.62 12.37
CA PHE A 20 8.39 -7.71 11.04
C PHE A 20 9.58 -6.78 10.87
N VAL A 21 9.52 -5.56 11.42
CA VAL A 21 10.66 -4.62 11.42
C VAL A 21 11.82 -5.19 12.23
N ALA A 22 11.56 -5.73 13.41
CA ALA A 22 12.60 -6.32 14.26
C ALA A 22 13.28 -7.51 13.56
N GLU A 23 12.50 -8.41 12.96
CA GLU A 23 13.02 -9.57 12.26
C GLU A 23 13.85 -9.18 11.02
N THR A 24 13.34 -8.24 10.22
CA THR A 24 14.03 -7.79 9.00
C THR A 24 15.33 -7.07 9.33
N LYS A 25 15.37 -6.30 10.43
CA LYS A 25 16.59 -5.64 10.90
C LYS A 25 17.65 -6.64 11.35
N ASN A 26 17.24 -7.71 12.04
CA ASN A 26 18.17 -8.75 12.51
C ASN A 26 18.81 -9.51 11.35
N GLU A 27 18.06 -9.80 10.29
CA GLU A 27 18.51 -10.64 9.17
C GLU A 27 19.19 -9.86 8.04
N LEU A 28 18.65 -8.71 7.63
CA LEU A 28 19.04 -7.98 6.41
C LEU A 28 19.64 -6.59 6.68
N GLY A 29 19.67 -6.12 7.94
CA GLY A 29 20.08 -4.76 8.29
C GLY A 29 19.11 -3.69 7.75
N ASP A 30 19.49 -2.40 7.85
CA ASP A 30 18.60 -1.28 7.51
C ASP A 30 18.23 -1.18 6.01
N GLN A 31 18.86 -1.97 5.14
CA GLN A 31 18.68 -1.88 3.68
C GLN A 31 17.34 -2.46 3.18
N ALA A 32 16.64 -3.27 3.98
CA ALA A 32 15.42 -3.97 3.54
C ALA A 32 14.15 -3.65 4.38
N ILE A 33 14.19 -2.61 5.23
CA ILE A 33 13.11 -2.32 6.18
C ILE A 33 11.93 -1.53 5.58
N GLY A 34 12.00 -1.10 4.32
CA GLY A 34 11.01 -0.20 3.73
C GLY A 34 9.56 -0.73 3.76
N PHE A 35 9.35 -1.99 3.35
CA PHE A 35 8.02 -2.61 3.37
C PHE A 35 7.49 -2.83 4.81
N PRO A 36 8.26 -3.40 5.75
CA PRO A 36 7.88 -3.46 7.16
C PRO A 36 7.53 -2.09 7.78
N VAL A 37 8.32 -1.05 7.50
CA VAL A 37 8.08 0.31 8.00
C VAL A 37 6.79 0.90 7.43
N PHE A 38 6.49 0.64 6.16
CA PHE A 38 5.22 1.03 5.55
C PHE A 38 4.02 0.40 6.26
N ILE A 39 4.07 -0.91 6.52
CA ILE A 39 3.01 -1.62 7.26
C ILE A 39 2.84 -1.02 8.66
N LEU A 40 3.94 -0.77 9.37
CA LEU A 40 3.91 -0.17 10.70
C LEU A 40 3.25 1.22 10.69
N THR A 41 3.65 2.06 9.74
CA THR A 41 3.13 3.42 9.60
C THR A 41 1.63 3.40 9.30
N LEU A 42 1.20 2.52 8.39
CA LEU A 42 -0.21 2.33 8.06
C LEU A 42 -1.01 1.83 9.27
N GLY A 43 -0.50 0.85 10.01
CA GLY A 43 -1.14 0.32 11.22
C GLY A 43 -1.32 1.40 12.29
N LEU A 44 -0.27 2.18 12.57
CA LEU A 44 -0.33 3.27 13.52
C LEU A 44 -1.37 4.33 13.12
N LEU A 45 -1.41 4.70 11.84
CA LEU A 45 -2.40 5.65 11.32
C LEU A 45 -3.84 5.14 11.53
N LEU A 46 -4.10 3.86 11.23
CA LEU A 46 -5.42 3.23 11.44
C LEU A 46 -5.79 3.20 12.93
N PHE A 47 -4.82 2.88 13.80
CA PHE A 47 -5.03 2.89 15.26
C PHE A 47 -5.41 4.29 15.77
N LEU A 48 -4.68 5.33 15.35
CA LEU A 48 -4.94 6.72 15.76
C LEU A 48 -6.31 7.21 15.28
N ILE A 49 -6.67 6.91 14.03
CA ILE A 49 -7.99 7.27 13.47
C ILE A 49 -9.10 6.55 14.23
N GLY A 50 -8.92 5.25 14.51
CA GLY A 50 -9.86 4.47 15.33
C GLY A 50 -10.02 5.04 16.73
N PHE A 51 -8.91 5.39 17.38
CA PHE A 51 -8.90 6.02 18.71
C PHE A 51 -9.67 7.34 18.70
N LEU A 52 -9.37 8.24 17.77
CA LEU A 52 -10.05 9.54 17.67
C LEU A 52 -11.55 9.39 17.41
N GLY A 53 -11.95 8.46 16.54
CA GLY A 53 -13.36 8.20 16.25
C GLY A 53 -14.11 7.61 17.45
N CYS A 54 -13.52 6.60 18.10
CA CYS A 54 -14.14 5.92 19.24
C CYS A 54 -14.19 6.82 20.47
N PHE A 55 -13.06 7.38 20.90
CA PHE A 55 -13.00 8.24 22.08
C PHE A 55 -13.71 9.57 21.85
N GLY A 56 -13.65 10.13 20.63
CA GLY A 56 -14.38 11.35 20.29
C GLY A 56 -15.90 11.17 20.43
N ALA A 57 -16.43 10.01 20.02
CA ALA A 57 -17.84 9.69 20.20
C ALA A 57 -18.20 9.38 21.67
N CYS A 58 -17.39 8.59 22.37
CA CYS A 58 -17.67 8.20 23.77
C CYS A 58 -17.52 9.35 24.77
N LYS A 59 -16.61 10.28 24.52
CA LYS A 59 -16.36 11.44 25.40
C LYS A 59 -17.08 12.70 24.95
N GLU A 60 -17.93 12.60 23.92
CA GLU A 60 -18.66 13.73 23.33
C GLU A 60 -17.76 14.96 23.08
N HIS A 61 -16.52 14.71 22.62
CA HIS A 61 -15.52 15.77 22.47
C HIS A 61 -15.46 16.26 21.03
N THR A 62 -16.16 17.36 20.76
CA THR A 62 -16.35 17.93 19.40
C THR A 62 -15.04 18.17 18.65
N CYS A 63 -13.98 18.63 19.34
CA CYS A 63 -12.69 18.87 18.70
C CYS A 63 -12.05 17.56 18.17
N MET A 64 -12.13 16.47 18.94
CA MET A 64 -11.60 15.16 18.50
C MET A 64 -12.38 14.63 17.29
N LEU A 65 -13.70 14.80 17.30
CA LEU A 65 -14.57 14.34 16.23
C LEU A 65 -14.37 15.14 14.93
N LYS A 66 -14.12 16.45 15.04
CA LYS A 66 -13.72 17.29 13.90
C LYS A 66 -12.36 16.89 13.33
N THR A 67 -11.38 16.62 14.19
CA THR A 67 -10.05 16.15 13.74
C THR A 67 -10.16 14.80 13.03
N PHE A 68 -10.95 13.87 13.57
CA PHE A 68 -11.26 12.60 12.90
C PHE A 68 -11.85 12.83 11.50
N ALA A 69 -12.90 13.66 11.38
CA ALA A 69 -13.52 13.96 10.09
C ALA A 69 -12.54 14.61 9.10
N ALA A 70 -11.67 15.51 9.57
CA ALA A 70 -10.65 16.16 8.75
C ALA A 70 -9.62 15.15 8.20
N ILE A 71 -9.09 14.27 9.06
CA ILE A 71 -8.13 13.24 8.64
C ILE A 71 -8.77 12.29 7.62
N VAL A 72 -9.99 11.79 7.89
CA VAL A 72 -10.69 10.88 6.97
C VAL A 72 -11.00 11.56 5.63
N SER A 73 -11.30 12.87 5.64
CA SER A 73 -11.51 13.65 4.41
C SER A 73 -10.24 13.74 3.56
N VAL A 74 -9.07 13.97 4.19
CA VAL A 74 -7.78 13.96 3.49
C VAL A 74 -7.51 12.59 2.86
N LEU A 75 -7.78 11.49 3.60
CA LEU A 75 -7.62 10.14 3.06
C LEU A 75 -8.54 9.85 1.88
N PHE A 76 -9.78 10.35 1.91
CA PHE A 76 -10.70 10.24 0.79
C PHE A 76 -10.17 10.95 -0.46
N ILE A 77 -9.65 12.17 -0.31
CA ILE A 77 -9.05 12.92 -1.43
C ILE A 77 -7.83 12.16 -2.00
N LEU A 78 -6.95 11.66 -1.12
CA LEU A 78 -5.79 10.85 -1.54
C LEU A 78 -6.22 9.59 -2.29
N GLN A 79 -7.31 8.94 -1.86
CA GLN A 79 -7.87 7.78 -2.53
C GLN A 79 -8.37 8.12 -3.95
N ILE A 80 -9.01 9.27 -4.15
CA ILE A 80 -9.44 9.73 -5.49
C ILE A 80 -8.22 10.02 -6.37
N ILE A 81 -7.21 10.73 -5.85
CA ILE A 81 -5.96 11.02 -6.58
C ILE A 81 -5.29 9.71 -7.01
N ALA A 82 -5.14 8.75 -6.09
CA ALA A 82 -4.56 7.44 -6.38
C ALA A 82 -5.35 6.68 -7.45
N ALA A 83 -6.69 6.68 -7.38
CA ALA A 83 -7.54 6.05 -8.38
C ALA A 83 -7.36 6.67 -9.78
N ILE A 84 -7.26 8.00 -9.87
CA ILE A 84 -7.00 8.72 -11.12
C ILE A 84 -5.61 8.37 -11.66
N LEU A 85 -4.57 8.37 -10.82
CA LEU A 85 -3.21 8.01 -11.22
C LEU A 85 -3.15 6.58 -11.78
N VAL A 86 -3.80 5.62 -11.12
CA VAL A 86 -3.89 4.23 -11.61
C VAL A 86 -4.63 4.17 -12.94
N PHE A 87 -5.73 4.94 -13.10
CA PHE A 87 -6.48 4.99 -14.35
C PHE A 87 -5.63 5.52 -15.52
N LEU A 88 -4.87 6.59 -15.30
CA LEU A 88 -3.97 7.16 -16.30
C LEU A 88 -2.79 6.22 -16.60
N LEU A 89 -2.25 5.56 -15.58
CA LEU A 89 -1.14 4.63 -15.77
C LEU A 89 -1.58 3.35 -16.48
N ARG A 90 -2.84 2.92 -16.32
CA ARG A 90 -3.36 1.69 -16.95
C ARG A 90 -3.12 1.64 -18.45
N SER A 91 -3.28 2.76 -19.17
CA SER A 91 -3.09 2.78 -20.63
C SER A 91 -1.65 2.51 -21.05
N ASN A 92 -0.68 2.91 -20.22
CA ASN A 92 0.75 2.78 -20.51
C ASN A 92 1.46 1.85 -19.51
N PHE A 93 0.72 1.01 -18.77
CA PHE A 93 1.27 0.26 -17.64
C PHE A 93 2.42 -0.64 -18.07
N VAL A 94 2.21 -1.38 -19.17
CA VAL A 94 3.22 -2.29 -19.71
C VAL A 94 4.47 -1.51 -20.12
N GLU A 95 4.32 -0.36 -20.77
CA GLU A 95 5.45 0.47 -21.21
C GLU A 95 6.23 1.04 -20.01
N VAL A 96 5.54 1.66 -19.05
CA VAL A 96 6.17 2.26 -17.87
C VAL A 96 6.89 1.20 -17.03
N VAL A 97 6.27 0.04 -16.81
CA VAL A 97 6.89 -1.06 -16.07
C VAL A 97 8.05 -1.67 -16.86
N THR A 98 7.92 -1.78 -18.19
CA THR A 98 9.02 -2.22 -19.06
C THR A 98 10.23 -1.32 -18.88
N VAL A 99 10.06 -0.01 -19.05
CA VAL A 99 11.15 0.97 -18.91
C VAL A 99 11.75 0.90 -17.50
N GLY A 100 10.92 0.80 -16.46
CA GLY A 100 11.38 0.69 -15.08
C GLY A 100 12.24 -0.55 -14.82
N ILE A 101 11.76 -1.74 -15.21
CA ILE A 101 12.49 -3.00 -15.01
C ILE A 101 13.77 -3.03 -15.85
N SER A 102 13.69 -2.67 -17.14
CA SER A 102 14.87 -2.63 -18.02
C SER A 102 15.92 -1.63 -17.52
N ALA A 103 15.51 -0.48 -16.98
CA ALA A 103 16.43 0.48 -16.36
C ALA A 103 17.11 -0.10 -15.11
N GLN A 104 16.37 -0.80 -14.25
CA GLN A 104 16.94 -1.46 -13.06
C GLN A 104 17.95 -2.54 -13.44
N ILE A 105 17.65 -3.35 -14.48
CA ILE A 105 18.60 -4.36 -14.98
C ILE A 105 19.88 -3.71 -15.49
N ARG A 106 19.78 -2.62 -16.27
CA ARG A 106 20.95 -1.89 -16.79
C ARG A 106 21.79 -1.23 -15.71
N GLN A 107 21.15 -0.77 -14.63
CA GLN A 107 21.83 -0.09 -13.53
C GLN A 107 22.38 -1.07 -12.48
N LEU A 108 22.04 -2.36 -12.59
CA LEU A 108 22.33 -3.36 -11.58
C LEU A 108 23.82 -3.53 -11.28
N ASP A 109 24.67 -3.41 -12.31
CA ASP A 109 26.13 -3.56 -12.19
C ASP A 109 26.81 -2.32 -11.58
N PHE A 110 26.10 -1.19 -11.48
CA PHE A 110 26.61 0.07 -10.91
C PHE A 110 26.18 0.28 -9.45
N LEU A 111 25.33 -0.59 -8.90
CA LEU A 111 24.86 -0.53 -7.52
C LEU A 111 25.90 -1.09 -6.54
N PRO A 112 25.88 -0.64 -5.26
CA PRO A 112 26.65 -1.27 -4.19
C PRO A 112 26.35 -2.77 -4.09
N PRO A 113 27.32 -3.62 -3.72
CA PRO A 113 27.14 -5.09 -3.72
C PRO A 113 25.93 -5.58 -2.91
N THR A 114 25.62 -4.91 -1.80
CA THR A 114 24.46 -5.21 -0.95
C THR A 114 23.15 -4.96 -1.68
N GLU A 115 22.98 -3.79 -2.29
CA GLU A 115 21.77 -3.39 -3.04
C GLU A 115 21.64 -4.21 -4.32
N GLN A 116 22.75 -4.45 -5.02
CA GLN A 116 22.81 -5.33 -6.18
C GLN A 116 22.26 -6.73 -5.84
N SER A 117 22.70 -7.32 -4.73
CA SER A 117 22.26 -8.66 -4.32
C SER A 117 20.77 -8.71 -4.00
N GLN A 118 20.22 -7.66 -3.36
CA GLN A 118 18.80 -7.56 -3.02
C GLN A 118 17.94 -7.38 -4.27
N MET A 119 18.35 -6.47 -5.16
CA MET A 119 17.65 -6.22 -6.42
C MET A 119 17.69 -7.46 -7.32
N ARG A 120 18.83 -8.15 -7.41
CA ARG A 120 18.96 -9.41 -8.17
C ARG A 120 18.03 -10.48 -7.62
N LYS A 121 17.97 -10.66 -6.30
CA LYS A 121 17.05 -11.62 -5.65
C LYS A 121 15.58 -11.29 -5.95
N ALA A 122 15.21 -10.02 -5.92
CA ALA A 122 13.85 -9.57 -6.23
C ALA A 122 13.49 -9.88 -7.70
N LEU A 123 14.37 -9.51 -8.65
CA LEU A 123 14.20 -9.81 -10.07
C LEU A 123 14.14 -11.32 -10.33
N ASP A 124 15.02 -12.10 -9.72
CA ASP A 124 15.04 -13.56 -9.86
C ASP A 124 13.75 -14.21 -9.34
N LYS A 125 13.18 -13.69 -8.25
CA LYS A 125 11.91 -14.16 -7.70
C LYS A 125 10.77 -13.88 -8.66
N VAL A 126 10.66 -12.64 -9.16
CA VAL A 126 9.61 -12.25 -10.13
C VAL A 126 9.70 -13.08 -11.40
N GLN A 127 10.90 -13.25 -11.96
CA GLN A 127 11.13 -14.02 -13.19
C GLN A 127 10.73 -15.49 -13.03
N LYS A 128 11.03 -16.10 -11.87
CA LYS A 128 10.65 -17.49 -11.57
C LYS A 128 9.15 -17.65 -11.32
N GLU A 129 8.55 -16.77 -10.53
CA GLU A 129 7.13 -16.86 -10.14
C GLU A 129 6.20 -16.58 -11.31
N LEU A 130 6.54 -15.58 -12.15
CA LEU A 130 5.73 -15.18 -13.30
C LEU A 130 6.16 -15.83 -14.61
N LYS A 131 7.21 -16.66 -14.61
CA LYS A 131 7.78 -17.32 -15.79
C LYS A 131 8.02 -16.33 -16.95
N CYS A 132 8.69 -15.25 -16.62
CA CYS A 132 8.99 -14.13 -17.52
C CYS A 132 10.49 -13.80 -17.48
N CYS A 133 10.99 -13.03 -18.45
CA CYS A 133 12.39 -12.61 -18.45
C CYS A 133 12.57 -11.16 -18.91
N GLY A 134 13.34 -10.38 -18.14
CA GLY A 134 13.60 -8.97 -18.43
C GLY A 134 12.36 -8.08 -18.26
N GLY A 135 12.49 -6.81 -18.61
CA GLY A 135 11.36 -5.87 -18.63
C GLY A 135 10.48 -6.12 -19.84
N HIS A 136 11.08 -6.05 -21.03
CA HIS A 136 10.44 -6.32 -22.31
C HIS A 136 10.65 -7.78 -22.75
N ASN A 137 11.88 -8.29 -22.63
CA ASN A 137 12.26 -9.67 -22.93
C ASN A 137 13.67 -9.98 -22.40
N SER A 138 14.15 -11.20 -22.62
CA SER A 138 15.47 -11.65 -22.17
C SER A 138 16.65 -10.82 -22.68
N GLY A 139 16.50 -10.09 -23.79
CA GLY A 139 17.51 -9.21 -24.35
C GLY A 139 17.89 -8.04 -23.43
N ASP A 140 17.05 -7.69 -22.45
CA ASP A 140 17.38 -6.68 -21.43
C ASP A 140 18.62 -7.06 -20.60
N TRP A 141 18.93 -8.36 -20.49
CA TRP A 141 20.11 -8.88 -19.79
C TRP A 141 21.38 -8.95 -20.66
N GLY A 142 21.28 -8.58 -21.95
CA GLY A 142 22.39 -8.72 -22.89
C GLY A 142 22.88 -10.17 -23.01
N ALA A 143 24.18 -10.38 -22.84
CA ALA A 143 24.80 -11.71 -22.97
C ALA A 143 24.65 -12.60 -21.72
N ALA A 144 24.26 -12.04 -20.57
CA ALA A 144 24.29 -12.71 -19.27
C ALA A 144 22.88 -12.93 -18.69
N VAL A 145 22.07 -13.70 -19.42
CA VAL A 145 20.70 -14.04 -18.99
C VAL A 145 20.76 -14.92 -17.72
N PRO A 146 20.08 -14.53 -16.62
CA PRO A 146 20.11 -15.29 -15.37
C PRO A 146 19.35 -16.62 -15.48
N SER A 147 19.74 -17.59 -14.65
CA SER A 147 19.06 -18.89 -14.58
C SER A 147 17.60 -18.80 -14.12
N SER A 148 17.21 -17.69 -13.47
CA SER A 148 15.82 -17.39 -13.10
C SER A 148 14.90 -17.13 -14.30
N CYS A 149 15.45 -16.77 -15.46
CA CYS A 149 14.73 -16.67 -16.72
C CYS A 149 14.53 -18.01 -17.45
N CYS A 150 15.12 -19.07 -16.93
CA CYS A 150 14.95 -20.43 -17.42
C CYS A 150 14.27 -21.26 -16.34
N ALA A 151 13.66 -22.39 -16.70
CA ALA A 151 13.01 -23.32 -15.76
C ALA A 151 14.02 -24.07 -14.86
N GLY A 152 15.10 -23.40 -14.42
CA GLY A 152 16.16 -23.99 -13.63
C GLY A 152 17.08 -24.89 -14.45
N GLU A 153 17.39 -24.55 -15.70
CA GLU A 153 18.44 -25.22 -16.50
C GLU A 153 19.82 -24.58 -16.22
N PRO A 154 20.67 -25.16 -15.35
CA PRO A 154 22.10 -24.85 -15.32
C PRO A 154 22.85 -25.62 -16.43
N PRO A 155 23.98 -25.10 -16.96
CA PRO A 155 24.69 -23.87 -16.58
C PRO A 155 24.50 -22.69 -17.56
N LEU A 156 23.88 -22.91 -18.72
CA LEU A 156 23.54 -21.85 -19.69
C LEU A 156 22.04 -21.87 -19.94
N CYS A 157 21.39 -20.73 -19.73
CA CYS A 157 19.98 -20.53 -20.05
C CYS A 157 19.80 -20.55 -21.58
N ARG A 158 19.49 -21.73 -22.15
CA ARG A 158 19.37 -21.92 -23.61
C ARG A 158 18.03 -21.45 -24.16
N ASN A 159 16.97 -21.60 -23.37
CA ASN A 159 15.62 -21.25 -23.76
C ASN A 159 14.97 -20.33 -22.70
N PRO A 160 15.32 -19.04 -22.68
CA PRO A 160 14.72 -18.11 -21.74
C PRO A 160 13.24 -17.91 -22.03
N TYR A 161 12.47 -17.55 -20.99
CA TYR A 161 11.07 -17.17 -21.18
C TYR A 161 10.95 -16.03 -22.19
N HIS A 162 10.10 -16.23 -23.20
CA HIS A 162 9.88 -15.25 -24.28
C HIS A 162 9.07 -14.02 -23.83
N GLN A 163 8.26 -14.16 -22.77
CA GLN A 163 7.41 -13.08 -22.27
C GLN A 163 8.19 -12.17 -21.32
N GLY A 164 8.15 -10.85 -21.56
CA GLY A 164 8.67 -9.83 -20.65
C GLY A 164 7.88 -9.74 -19.35
N CYS A 165 8.56 -9.42 -18.24
CA CYS A 165 7.91 -9.37 -16.94
C CYS A 165 6.91 -8.23 -16.79
N ALA A 166 7.03 -7.15 -17.55
CA ALA A 166 6.01 -6.09 -17.56
C ALA A 166 4.65 -6.61 -18.08
N GLN A 167 4.68 -7.36 -19.18
CA GLN A 167 3.48 -7.96 -19.76
C GLN A 167 2.92 -9.06 -18.85
N ALA A 168 3.76 -9.96 -18.34
CA ALA A 168 3.33 -11.01 -17.42
C ALA A 168 2.68 -10.43 -16.14
N THR A 169 3.24 -9.33 -15.62
CA THR A 169 2.66 -8.61 -14.48
C THR A 169 1.31 -7.99 -14.82
N TYR A 170 1.18 -7.36 -16.00
CA TYR A 170 -0.10 -6.83 -16.45
C TYR A 170 -1.16 -7.93 -16.59
N ASP A 171 -0.78 -9.07 -17.16
CA ASP A 171 -1.69 -10.21 -17.33
C ASP A 171 -2.15 -10.81 -15.99
N LEU A 172 -1.31 -10.77 -14.95
CA LEU A 172 -1.70 -11.15 -13.60
C LEU A 172 -2.69 -10.14 -12.97
N ILE A 173 -2.43 -8.85 -13.14
CA ILE A 173 -3.18 -7.78 -12.47
C ILE A 173 -4.51 -7.48 -13.17
N LYS A 174 -4.59 -7.60 -14.50
CA LYS A 174 -5.79 -7.24 -15.28
C LYS A 174 -7.02 -8.01 -14.79
N ASP A 175 -6.86 -9.29 -14.45
CA ASP A 175 -7.96 -10.15 -13.99
C ASP A 175 -8.38 -9.83 -12.54
N LYS A 176 -7.47 -9.26 -11.75
CA LYS A 176 -7.73 -8.84 -10.35
C LYS A 176 -8.18 -7.39 -10.23
N THR A 177 -8.11 -6.62 -11.31
CA THR A 177 -8.44 -5.18 -11.32
C THR A 177 -9.88 -4.91 -10.89
N LEU A 178 -10.82 -5.80 -11.23
CA LEU A 178 -12.22 -5.68 -10.81
C LEU A 178 -12.37 -5.74 -9.28
N ILE A 179 -11.69 -6.68 -8.62
CA ILE A 179 -11.74 -6.84 -7.17
C ILE A 179 -11.18 -5.60 -6.48
N VAL A 180 -10.05 -5.07 -6.98
CA VAL A 180 -9.44 -3.84 -6.47
C VAL A 180 -10.39 -2.65 -6.64
N GLY A 181 -11.06 -2.55 -7.79
CA GLY A 181 -12.06 -1.52 -8.05
C GLY A 181 -13.23 -1.56 -7.06
N ILE A 182 -13.79 -2.75 -6.80
CA ILE A 182 -14.86 -2.93 -5.81
C ILE A 182 -14.39 -2.50 -4.41
N PHE A 183 -13.19 -2.93 -4.01
CA PHE A 183 -12.63 -2.57 -2.71
C PHE A 183 -12.49 -1.05 -2.55
N LEU A 184 -12.01 -0.34 -3.58
CA LEU A 184 -11.92 1.12 -3.57
C LEU A 184 -13.30 1.78 -3.44
N VAL A 185 -14.32 1.30 -4.15
CA VAL A 185 -15.68 1.86 -4.05
C VAL A 185 -16.24 1.65 -2.64
N VAL A 186 -16.12 0.44 -2.08
CA VAL A 186 -16.57 0.15 -0.72
C VAL A 186 -15.86 1.06 0.28
N MET A 187 -14.52 1.18 0.20
CA MET A 187 -13.74 2.06 1.07
C MET A 187 -14.19 3.52 0.97
N ALA A 188 -14.48 4.02 -0.23
CA ALA A 188 -14.98 5.36 -0.46
C ALA A 188 -16.34 5.58 0.23
N THR A 189 -17.28 4.63 0.10
CA THR A 189 -18.60 4.74 0.77
C THR A 189 -18.50 4.72 2.29
N LEU A 190 -17.60 3.88 2.84
CA LEU A 190 -17.36 3.81 4.28
C LEU A 190 -16.77 5.11 4.83
N GLN A 191 -15.80 5.71 4.12
CA GLN A 191 -15.21 6.99 4.51
C GLN A 191 -16.24 8.13 4.50
N LEU A 192 -17.07 8.21 3.45
CA LEU A 192 -18.15 9.19 3.37
C LEU A 192 -19.15 9.03 4.52
N GLY A 193 -19.57 7.80 4.81
CA GLY A 193 -20.45 7.50 5.94
C GLY A 193 -19.84 7.91 7.28
N ALA A 194 -18.54 7.68 7.48
CA ALA A 194 -17.82 8.09 8.68
C ALA A 194 -17.75 9.61 8.84
N ILE A 195 -17.47 10.34 7.75
CA ILE A 195 -17.42 11.81 7.74
C ILE A 195 -18.79 12.40 8.09
N ILE A 196 -19.85 11.93 7.43
CA ILE A 196 -21.23 12.40 7.68
C ILE A 196 -21.60 12.14 9.14
N SER A 197 -21.36 10.92 9.64
CA SER A 197 -21.67 10.55 11.02
C SER A 197 -20.92 11.41 12.04
N ALA A 198 -19.63 11.65 11.83
CA ALA A 198 -18.81 12.49 12.69
C ALA A 198 -19.29 13.95 12.69
N CYS A 199 -19.61 14.51 11.52
CA CYS A 199 -20.12 15.86 11.41
C CYS A 199 -21.49 16.00 12.09
N CYS A 200 -22.42 15.06 11.86
CA CYS A 200 -23.74 15.07 12.50
C CYS A 200 -23.63 15.01 14.03
N LEU A 201 -22.81 14.11 14.56
CA LEU A 201 -22.61 13.97 16.01
C LEU A 201 -21.90 15.21 16.59
N ALA A 202 -20.92 15.78 15.90
CA ALA A 202 -20.25 17.01 16.33
C ALA A 202 -21.20 18.21 16.43
N THR A 203 -22.12 18.34 15.47
CA THR A 203 -23.15 19.40 15.50
C THR A 203 -24.11 19.20 16.65
N LYS A 204 -24.60 17.96 16.87
CA LYS A 204 -25.50 17.65 17.99
C LYS A 204 -24.89 17.96 19.35
N ILE A 205 -23.65 17.55 19.58
CA ILE A 205 -22.93 17.84 20.84
C ILE A 205 -22.81 19.36 21.05
N LYS A 206 -22.47 20.10 20.00
CA LYS A 206 -22.35 21.57 20.07
C LYS A 206 -23.69 22.24 20.42
N GLU A 207 -24.80 21.73 19.90
CA GLU A 207 -26.15 22.21 20.22
C GLU A 207 -26.55 21.91 21.67
N GLN A 208 -26.21 20.71 22.17
CA GLN A 208 -26.45 20.32 23.58
C GLN A 208 -25.70 21.25 24.54
N MET A 209 -24.40 21.49 24.30
CA MET A 209 -23.60 22.41 25.13
C MET A 209 -24.16 23.84 25.15
N LYS A 210 -24.69 24.33 24.02
CA LYS A 210 -25.29 25.66 23.94
C LYS A 210 -26.60 25.74 24.74
N THR A 211 -27.41 24.69 24.68
CA THR A 211 -28.68 24.60 25.42
C THR A 211 -28.45 24.59 26.93
N ASP A 212 -27.48 23.81 27.41
CA ASP A 212 -27.16 23.72 28.83
C ASP A 212 -26.66 25.05 29.41
N HIS A 213 -25.82 25.78 28.66
CA HIS A 213 -25.33 27.09 29.07
C HIS A 213 -26.46 28.15 29.11
N HIS A 214 -27.47 28.05 28.25
CA HIS A 214 -28.65 28.92 28.33
C HIS A 214 -29.53 28.62 29.55
N LEU A 215 -29.63 27.36 29.97
CA LEU A 215 -30.38 26.96 31.17
C LEU A 215 -29.69 27.41 32.48
N GLN A 216 -28.37 27.57 32.48
CA GLN A 216 -27.63 28.04 33.66
C GLN A 216 -27.59 29.56 33.83
N ASN A 217 -27.89 30.33 32.78
CA ASN A 217 -27.82 31.79 32.78
C ASN A 217 -29.19 32.50 32.87
N ASN A 218 -30.29 31.75 32.99
CA ASN A 218 -31.65 32.24 33.23
C ASN A 218 -32.14 31.73 34.58
#